data_AF-A0A7W0ZZ36-F1
#
_entry.id   AF-A0A7W0ZZ36-F1
#
_cell.length_a   1.000
_cell.length_b   1.000
_cell.length_c   1.000
_cell.angle_alpha   90.00
_cell.angle_beta   90.00
_cell.angle_gamma   90.00
#
_symmetry.space_group_name_H-M   'P 1'
#
loop_
_entity.id
_entity.type
_entity.pdbx_description
1 polymer ?
#
loop_
_entity_poly.entity_id
_entity_poly.type
_entity_poly.pdbx_seq_one_letter_code
_entity_poly.pdbx_strand_id
1 'polypeptide(L)'
;MSYWLMKTEPDTFSIKDLERVKVEPWSGVRSMFARFHMRAMSVGDLVLFHHSSCNPPGVVGTAKVVRIKVVDETQFDPNSPYHDPKATRERPIWDCVDVEYVSTFPHLVSMDRMRSDPALADMAVLKIGRLSVQPVREHEFHRVVELGRVEPPPVEKKKKVAPVKKKAKAPAKKKKPPAKNKTKAKR
;
A
#
# COMPACT_ATOMS: atom_id res chain seq x y z
N MET A 1 17.09 -13.78 -6.69
CA MET A 1 15.99 -12.98 -7.26
C MET A 1 15.06 -12.63 -6.12
N SER A 2 14.67 -11.37 -5.97
CA SER A 2 13.69 -10.93 -4.97
C SER A 2 12.36 -10.57 -5.62
N TYR A 3 11.30 -10.56 -4.81
CA TYR A 3 9.94 -10.25 -5.26
C TYR A 3 9.38 -9.09 -4.46
N TRP A 4 8.64 -8.23 -5.16
CA TRP A 4 8.14 -6.97 -4.61
C TRP A 4 6.68 -6.76 -4.97
N LEU A 5 6.00 -5.90 -4.22
CA LEU A 5 4.69 -5.37 -4.56
C LEU A 5 4.78 -3.84 -4.56
N MET A 6 4.33 -3.24 -5.66
CA MET A 6 4.39 -1.80 -5.86
C MET A 6 2.99 -1.27 -6.20
N LYS A 7 2.54 -0.27 -5.44
CA LYS A 7 1.20 0.30 -5.55
C LYS A 7 1.19 1.56 -6.40
N THR A 8 0.16 1.69 -7.23
CA THR A 8 -0.16 2.89 -7.99
C THR A 8 -1.68 3.02 -8.12
N GLU A 9 -2.16 4.24 -8.29
CA GLU A 9 -3.56 4.50 -8.58
C GLU A 9 -3.79 4.36 -10.09
N PRO A 10 -4.77 3.57 -10.54
CA PRO A 10 -4.98 3.31 -11.97
C PRO A 10 -5.31 4.56 -12.77
N ASP A 11 -5.92 5.56 -12.14
CA ASP A 11 -6.25 6.84 -12.79
C ASP A 11 -5.02 7.74 -12.99
N THR A 12 -3.93 7.50 -12.24
CA THR A 12 -2.66 8.22 -12.41
C THR A 12 -1.71 7.45 -13.33
N PHE A 13 -1.51 6.16 -13.05
CA PHE A 13 -0.64 5.29 -13.85
C PHE A 13 -1.08 3.83 -13.72
N SER A 14 -1.72 3.31 -14.76
CA SER A 14 -2.22 1.94 -14.82
C SER A 14 -1.19 0.96 -15.40
N ILE A 15 -1.48 -0.34 -15.34
CA ILE A 15 -0.63 -1.36 -15.98
C ILE A 15 -0.67 -1.24 -17.51
N LYS A 16 -1.78 -0.73 -18.08
CA LYS A 16 -1.90 -0.47 -19.52
C LYS A 16 -1.01 0.69 -19.94
N ASP A 17 -0.82 1.68 -19.06
CA ASP A 17 0.11 2.76 -19.31
C ASP A 17 1.54 2.23 -19.33
N LEU A 18 1.91 1.38 -18.35
CA LEU A 18 3.21 0.70 -18.34
C LEU A 18 3.41 -0.18 -19.58
N GLU A 19 2.39 -0.93 -20.01
CA GLU A 19 2.43 -1.73 -21.24
C GLU A 19 2.67 -0.87 -22.49
N ARG A 20 2.13 0.36 -22.52
CA ARG A 20 2.31 1.31 -23.62
C ARG A 20 3.73 1.91 -23.62
N VAL A 21 4.20 2.40 -22.47
CA VAL A 21 5.52 3.07 -22.35
C VAL A 21 6.69 2.10 -22.23
N LYS A 22 6.40 0.81 -21.97
CA LYS A 22 7.34 -0.31 -21.76
C LYS A 22 8.18 -0.22 -20.50
N VAL A 23 8.83 0.91 -20.27
CA VAL A 23 9.69 1.17 -19.12
C VAL A 23 9.34 2.53 -18.53
N GLU A 24 9.15 2.60 -17.21
CA GLU A 24 8.84 3.85 -16.51
C GLU A 24 9.60 3.92 -15.16
N PRO A 25 10.12 5.11 -14.78
CA PRO A 25 10.62 5.34 -13.42
C PRO A 25 9.48 5.27 -12.41
N TRP A 26 9.66 4.50 -11.34
CA TRP A 26 8.68 4.42 -10.24
C TRP A 26 8.80 5.61 -9.28
N SER A 27 8.58 6.80 -9.83
CA SER A 27 8.67 8.11 -9.17
C SER A 27 7.59 8.34 -8.10
N GLY A 28 7.71 9.42 -7.34
CA GLY A 28 6.67 9.90 -6.42
C GLY A 28 6.63 9.20 -5.06
N VAL A 29 7.55 8.27 -4.78
CA VAL A 29 7.64 7.65 -3.46
C VAL A 29 8.21 8.64 -2.45
N ARG A 30 7.41 8.99 -1.44
CA ARG A 30 7.80 9.90 -0.34
C ARG A 30 7.78 9.25 1.05
N SER A 31 7.74 7.92 1.08
CA SER A 31 7.91 7.14 2.31
C SER A 31 9.34 6.65 2.42
N MET A 32 10.01 6.98 3.52
CA MET A 32 11.38 6.53 3.80
C MET A 32 11.51 5.01 3.82
N PHE A 33 10.48 4.31 4.31
CA PHE A 33 10.47 2.85 4.37
C PHE A 33 10.27 2.22 2.98
N ALA A 34 9.43 2.83 2.13
CA ALA A 34 9.28 2.40 0.74
C ALA A 34 10.57 2.66 -0.07
N ARG A 35 11.23 3.81 0.16
CA ARG A 35 12.54 4.11 -0.43
C ARG A 35 13.60 3.10 0.00
N PHE A 36 13.63 2.74 1.28
CA PHE A 36 14.53 1.69 1.77
C PHE A 36 14.33 0.37 1.02
N HIS A 37 13.08 -0.05 0.80
CA HIS A 37 12.78 -1.23 -0.01
C HIS A 37 13.23 -1.09 -1.46
N MET A 38 12.98 0.05 -2.11
CA MET A 38 13.46 0.28 -3.48
C MET A 38 14.99 0.21 -3.59
N ARG A 39 15.72 0.73 -2.61
CA ARG A 39 17.20 0.63 -2.56
C ARG A 39 17.71 -0.79 -2.35
N ALA A 40 16.88 -1.69 -1.82
CA ALA A 40 17.22 -3.09 -1.64
C ALA A 40 16.92 -3.94 -2.90
N MET A 41 16.29 -3.36 -3.94
CA MET A 41 16.01 -4.04 -5.20
C MET A 41 17.28 -4.27 -6.02
N SER A 42 17.27 -5.32 -6.82
CA SER A 42 18.27 -5.62 -7.84
C SER A 42 17.65 -5.64 -9.23
N VAL A 43 18.43 -5.35 -10.26
CA VAL A 43 18.00 -5.52 -11.66
C VAL A 43 17.62 -6.99 -11.88
N GLY A 44 16.46 -7.22 -12.49
CA GLY A 44 15.87 -8.54 -12.69
C GLY A 44 14.80 -8.91 -11.67
N ASP A 45 14.75 -8.24 -10.51
CA ASP A 45 13.71 -8.52 -9.51
C ASP A 45 12.31 -8.31 -10.08
N LEU A 46 11.36 -9.15 -9.64
CA LEU A 46 9.98 -9.13 -10.13
C LEU A 46 9.06 -8.35 -9.20
N VAL A 47 8.07 -7.71 -9.81
CA VAL A 47 7.13 -6.80 -9.14
C VAL A 47 5.71 -7.23 -9.43
N LEU A 48 4.90 -7.40 -8.38
CA LEU A 48 3.45 -7.41 -8.46
C LEU A 48 2.94 -5.97 -8.59
N PHE A 49 2.29 -5.68 -9.72
CA PHE A 49 1.72 -4.36 -10.01
C PHE A 49 0.34 -4.24 -9.38
N HIS A 50 0.21 -3.42 -8.34
CA HIS A 50 -1.00 -3.33 -7.53
C HIS A 50 -1.76 -2.01 -7.78
N HIS A 51 -3.00 -2.09 -8.23
CA HIS A 51 -3.91 -0.94 -8.30
C HIS A 51 -4.51 -0.64 -6.92
N SER A 52 -4.15 0.52 -6.36
CA SER A 52 -4.68 1.06 -5.10
C SER A 52 -5.70 2.16 -5.33
N SER A 53 -6.39 2.57 -4.27
CA SER A 53 -7.38 3.67 -4.27
C SER A 53 -8.51 3.51 -5.32
N CYS A 54 -8.76 2.29 -5.79
CA CYS A 54 -9.80 1.95 -6.75
C CYS A 54 -10.72 0.85 -6.19
N ASN A 55 -11.80 0.55 -6.92
CA ASN A 55 -12.77 -0.47 -6.52
C ASN A 55 -13.05 -1.47 -7.65
N PRO A 56 -12.73 -2.77 -7.48
CA PRO A 56 -11.95 -3.35 -6.38
C PRO A 56 -10.43 -3.11 -6.50
N PRO A 57 -9.70 -2.91 -5.38
CA PRO A 57 -8.24 -2.83 -5.39
C PRO A 57 -7.60 -4.23 -5.44
N GLY A 58 -6.41 -4.33 -6.04
CA GLY A 58 -5.69 -5.59 -6.10
C GLY A 58 -4.54 -5.62 -7.10
N VAL A 59 -3.97 -6.80 -7.29
CA VAL A 59 -2.87 -7.04 -8.22
C VAL A 59 -3.40 -7.34 -9.62
N VAL A 60 -2.92 -6.61 -10.61
CA VAL A 60 -3.39 -6.66 -12.00
C VAL A 60 -2.38 -7.24 -12.98
N GLY A 61 -1.15 -7.48 -12.54
CA GLY A 61 -0.11 -8.06 -13.39
C GLY A 61 1.28 -7.95 -12.77
N THR A 62 2.29 -8.08 -13.62
CA THR A 62 3.70 -8.09 -13.22
C THR A 62 4.55 -7.11 -14.04
N ALA A 63 5.61 -6.65 -13.38
CA ALA A 63 6.69 -5.88 -13.95
C ALA A 63 8.04 -6.43 -13.47
N LYS A 64 9.15 -5.92 -14.00
CA LYS A 64 10.52 -6.29 -13.62
C LYS A 64 11.38 -5.05 -13.43
N VAL A 65 12.23 -5.02 -12.41
CA VAL A 65 13.20 -3.94 -12.22
C VAL A 65 14.27 -4.01 -13.30
N VAL A 66 14.49 -2.91 -14.04
CA VAL A 66 15.50 -2.82 -15.11
C VAL A 66 16.60 -1.81 -14.83
N ARG A 67 16.35 -0.83 -13.96
CA ARG A 67 17.36 0.13 -13.52
C ARG A 67 17.16 0.45 -12.04
N ILE A 68 18.26 0.62 -11.32
CA ILE A 68 18.27 0.95 -9.88
C ILE A 68 18.93 2.30 -9.63
N LYS A 69 18.69 2.89 -8.45
CA LYS A 69 19.30 4.15 -8.01
C LYS A 69 19.03 5.31 -8.99
N VAL A 70 17.85 5.33 -9.58
CA VAL A 70 17.40 6.40 -10.47
C VAL A 70 17.01 7.58 -9.61
N VAL A 71 17.51 8.78 -9.91
CA VAL A 71 17.09 9.99 -9.20
C VAL A 71 15.64 10.29 -9.58
N ASP A 72 14.79 10.51 -8.58
CA ASP A 72 13.41 10.90 -8.83
C ASP A 72 13.34 12.39 -9.21
N GLU A 73 13.36 12.72 -10.50
CA GLU A 73 13.35 14.11 -11.00
C GLU A 73 12.11 14.90 -10.52
N THR A 74 11.00 14.23 -10.19
CA THR A 74 9.78 14.88 -9.68
C THR A 74 9.99 15.58 -8.34
N GLN A 75 11.10 15.30 -7.64
CA GLN A 75 11.45 15.97 -6.38
C GLN A 75 11.93 17.41 -6.59
N PHE A 76 12.39 17.77 -7.80
CA PHE A 76 12.95 19.09 -8.11
C PHE A 76 11.97 20.03 -8.81
N ASP A 77 10.85 19.52 -9.33
CA ASP A 77 9.85 20.33 -10.04
C ASP A 77 8.86 20.95 -9.05
N PRO A 78 8.80 22.29 -8.88
CA PRO A 78 7.87 22.94 -7.96
C PRO A 78 6.38 22.71 -8.27
N ASN A 79 6.04 22.33 -9.50
CA ASN A 79 4.66 22.04 -9.91
C ASN A 79 4.27 20.58 -9.69
N SER A 80 5.25 19.71 -9.42
CA SER A 80 5.00 18.31 -9.10
C SER A 80 4.35 18.18 -7.72
N PRO A 81 3.33 17.31 -7.57
CA PRO A 81 2.77 16.98 -6.26
C PRO A 81 3.81 16.30 -5.33
N TYR A 82 4.94 15.87 -5.90
CA TYR A 82 6.02 15.21 -5.19
C TYR A 82 7.26 16.08 -5.00
N HIS A 83 7.18 17.39 -5.27
CA HIS A 83 8.26 18.33 -5.00
C HIS A 83 8.75 18.23 -3.54
N ASP A 84 10.06 18.22 -3.32
CA ASP A 84 10.65 18.33 -1.99
C ASP A 84 11.60 19.54 -1.95
N PRO A 85 11.24 20.65 -1.29
CA PRO A 85 12.06 21.86 -1.26
C PRO A 85 13.43 21.68 -0.58
N LYS A 86 13.66 20.54 0.10
CA LYS A 86 14.96 20.22 0.71
C LYS A 86 15.89 19.46 -0.23
N ALA A 87 15.37 18.92 -1.32
CA ALA A 87 16.15 18.19 -2.32
C ALA A 87 16.78 19.17 -3.32
N THR A 88 18.07 19.02 -3.58
CA THR A 88 18.77 19.75 -4.65
C THR A 88 19.45 18.76 -5.59
N ARG A 89 19.86 19.20 -6.78
CA ARG A 89 20.52 18.30 -7.75
C ARG A 89 21.86 17.77 -7.23
N GLU A 90 22.54 18.53 -6.38
CA GLU A 90 23.79 18.14 -5.72
C GLU A 90 23.53 17.18 -4.56
N ARG A 91 22.33 17.22 -3.96
CA ARG A 91 21.93 16.38 -2.83
C ARG A 91 20.50 15.87 -3.00
N PRO A 92 20.26 14.93 -3.95
CA PRO A 92 18.96 14.29 -4.11
C PRO A 92 18.59 13.51 -2.85
N ILE A 93 17.33 13.61 -2.44
CA ILE A 93 16.80 12.88 -1.30
C ILE A 93 16.12 11.59 -1.78
N TRP A 94 15.38 11.69 -2.88
CA TRP A 94 14.52 10.62 -3.37
C TRP A 94 15.13 9.94 -4.59
N ASP A 95 15.16 8.62 -4.54
CA ASP A 95 15.57 7.74 -5.62
C ASP A 95 14.51 6.65 -5.79
N CYS A 96 14.41 6.15 -7.01
CA CYS A 96 13.50 5.11 -7.42
C CYS A 96 14.23 4.06 -8.29
N VAL A 97 13.44 3.17 -8.85
CA VAL A 97 13.85 2.18 -9.83
C VAL A 97 13.06 2.40 -11.11
N ASP A 98 13.60 1.99 -12.25
CA ASP A 98 12.78 1.81 -13.44
C ASP A 98 12.21 0.41 -13.46
N VAL A 99 10.94 0.31 -13.82
CA VAL A 99 10.28 -0.98 -14.02
C VAL A 99 9.87 -1.15 -15.47
N GLU A 100 10.01 -2.37 -15.97
CA GLU A 100 9.60 -2.81 -17.29
C GLU A 100 8.32 -3.65 -17.20
N TYR A 101 7.38 -3.43 -18.11
CA TYR A 101 6.20 -4.28 -18.26
C TYR A 101 6.58 -5.76 -18.49
N VAL A 102 5.93 -6.68 -17.78
CA VAL A 102 6.11 -8.13 -18.01
C VAL A 102 4.82 -8.77 -18.50
N SER A 103 3.72 -8.66 -17.75
CA SER A 103 2.44 -9.23 -18.17
C SER A 103 1.26 -8.62 -17.43
N THR A 104 0.10 -8.58 -18.09
CA THR A 104 -1.19 -8.30 -17.46
C THR A 104 -1.91 -9.61 -17.12
N PHE A 105 -2.53 -9.68 -15.96
CA PHE A 105 -3.32 -10.85 -15.55
C PHE A 105 -4.69 -10.84 -16.25
N PRO A 106 -5.18 -12.00 -16.73
CA PRO A 106 -6.54 -12.11 -17.25
C PRO A 106 -7.60 -11.89 -16.15
N HIS A 107 -7.26 -12.15 -14.89
CA HIS A 107 -8.16 -11.97 -13.75
C HIS A 107 -7.49 -11.13 -12.65
N LEU A 108 -8.24 -10.16 -12.13
CA LEU A 108 -7.80 -9.38 -10.98
C LEU A 108 -7.60 -10.29 -9.75
N VAL A 109 -6.47 -10.13 -9.07
CA VAL A 109 -6.26 -10.70 -7.73
C VAL A 109 -6.62 -9.64 -6.70
N SER A 110 -7.90 -9.56 -6.38
CA SER A 110 -8.43 -8.54 -5.46
C SER A 110 -7.91 -8.74 -4.03
N MET A 111 -7.95 -7.67 -3.23
CA MET A 111 -7.61 -7.75 -1.80
C MET A 111 -8.46 -8.79 -1.07
N ASP A 112 -9.74 -8.93 -1.40
CA ASP A 112 -10.62 -9.94 -0.81
C ASP A 112 -10.20 -11.35 -1.20
N ARG A 113 -9.86 -11.56 -2.48
CA ARG A 113 -9.34 -12.85 -2.96
C ARG A 113 -8.04 -13.23 -2.26
N MET A 114 -7.12 -12.28 -2.07
CA MET A 114 -5.89 -12.53 -1.32
C MET A 114 -6.16 -12.85 0.15
N ARG A 115 -7.12 -12.17 0.80
CA ARG A 115 -7.48 -12.45 2.21
C ARG A 115 -8.13 -13.82 2.40
N SER A 116 -8.81 -14.33 1.38
CA SER A 116 -9.46 -15.65 1.40
C SER A 116 -8.49 -16.80 1.17
N ASP A 117 -7.26 -16.53 0.75
CA ASP A 117 -6.24 -17.55 0.49
C ASP A 117 -5.29 -17.71 1.70
N PRO A 118 -5.29 -18.85 2.40
CA PRO A 118 -4.41 -19.07 3.56
C PRO A 118 -2.92 -18.96 3.24
N ALA A 119 -2.50 -19.27 2.00
CA ALA A 119 -1.10 -19.16 1.60
C ALA A 119 -0.62 -17.70 1.51
N LEU A 120 -1.54 -16.75 1.48
CA LEU A 120 -1.26 -15.32 1.41
C LEU A 120 -1.53 -14.58 2.73
N ALA A 121 -1.93 -15.30 3.79
CA ALA A 121 -2.30 -14.71 5.08
C ALA A 121 -1.20 -13.82 5.68
N ASP A 122 0.05 -14.12 5.36
CA ASP A 122 1.22 -13.43 5.87
C ASP A 122 1.68 -12.23 5.05
N MET A 123 1.11 -12.00 3.85
CA MET A 123 1.56 -10.97 2.94
C MET A 123 1.57 -9.59 3.59
N ALA A 124 2.65 -8.85 3.37
CA ALA A 124 2.81 -7.49 3.88
C ALA A 124 1.65 -6.57 3.49
N VAL A 125 1.03 -6.78 2.31
CA VAL A 125 -0.04 -5.91 1.80
C VAL A 125 -1.33 -6.02 2.61
N LEU A 126 -1.56 -7.19 3.21
CA LEU A 126 -2.72 -7.47 4.05
C LEU A 126 -2.53 -6.97 5.49
N LYS A 127 -1.28 -6.89 5.95
CA LYS A 127 -0.90 -6.46 7.31
C LYS A 127 -0.59 -4.97 7.41
N ILE A 128 0.12 -4.40 6.43
CA ILE A 128 0.63 -3.03 6.41
C ILE A 128 0.14 -2.32 5.14
N GLY A 129 -1.16 -2.07 5.06
CA GLY A 129 -1.81 -1.53 3.87
C GLY A 129 -1.28 -0.17 3.38
N ARG A 130 -0.77 0.67 4.30
CA ARG A 130 -0.28 2.02 3.97
C ARG A 130 1.07 2.08 3.25
N LEU A 131 1.82 0.97 3.21
CA LEU A 131 3.14 0.96 2.59
C LEU A 131 3.02 0.73 1.07
N SER A 132 3.59 1.61 0.25
CA SER A 132 3.44 1.54 -1.21
C SER A 132 4.39 0.58 -1.92
N VAL A 133 5.57 0.33 -1.34
CA VAL A 133 6.56 -0.62 -1.85
C VAL A 133 6.87 -1.63 -0.75
N GLN A 134 6.66 -2.91 -1.04
CA GLN A 134 6.69 -3.97 -0.03
C GLN A 134 7.45 -5.21 -0.53
N PRO A 135 8.21 -5.89 0.33
CA PRO A 135 8.76 -7.20 0.00
C PRO A 135 7.63 -8.23 -0.11
N VAL A 136 7.82 -9.20 -0.99
CA VAL A 136 6.92 -10.34 -1.19
C VAL A 136 7.76 -11.60 -1.08
N ARG A 137 7.29 -12.60 -0.32
CA ARG A 137 7.97 -13.89 -0.26
C ARG A 137 7.75 -14.63 -1.57
N GLU A 138 8.70 -15.47 -1.97
CA GLU A 138 8.63 -16.19 -3.23
C GLU A 138 7.32 -16.99 -3.41
N HIS A 139 6.92 -17.76 -2.39
CA HIS A 139 5.66 -18.51 -2.44
C HIS A 139 4.42 -17.61 -2.57
N GLU A 140 4.43 -16.43 -1.93
CA GLU A 140 3.32 -15.46 -2.02
C GLU A 140 3.25 -14.90 -3.45
N PHE A 141 4.39 -14.57 -4.06
CA PHE A 141 4.47 -14.07 -5.42
C PHE A 141 3.90 -15.08 -6.41
N HIS A 142 4.38 -16.33 -6.36
CA HIS A 142 3.91 -17.37 -7.27
C HIS A 142 2.44 -17.66 -7.09
N ARG A 143 1.94 -17.67 -5.84
CA ARG A 143 0.52 -17.88 -5.58
C ARG A 143 -0.34 -16.74 -6.14
N VAL A 144 0.08 -15.48 -6.02
CA VAL A 144 -0.63 -14.35 -6.64
C VAL A 144 -0.63 -14.48 -8.17
N VAL A 145 0.49 -14.84 -8.79
CA VAL A 145 0.56 -15.05 -10.24
C VAL A 145 -0.38 -16.17 -10.69
N GLU A 146 -0.44 -17.28 -9.96
CA GLU A 146 -1.36 -18.38 -10.22
C GLU A 146 -2.82 -17.91 -10.14
N LEU A 147 -3.20 -17.23 -9.05
CA LEU A 147 -4.54 -16.66 -8.90
C LEU A 147 -4.88 -15.68 -10.04
N GLY A 148 -3.92 -14.91 -10.52
CA GLY A 148 -4.11 -13.98 -11.64
C GLY A 148 -4.46 -14.68 -12.96
N ARG A 149 -4.07 -15.95 -13.12
CA ARG A 149 -4.29 -16.75 -14.33
C ARG A 149 -5.50 -17.67 -14.27
N VAL A 150 -6.07 -17.88 -13.09
CA VAL A 150 -7.23 -18.75 -12.89
C VAL A 150 -8.48 -17.91 -12.66
N GLU A 151 -9.56 -18.28 -13.35
CA GLU A 151 -10.87 -17.62 -13.20
C GLU A 151 -11.30 -17.61 -11.72
N PRO A 152 -11.68 -16.45 -11.17
CA PRO A 152 -12.10 -16.39 -9.78
C PRO A 152 -13.40 -17.18 -9.57
N PRO A 153 -13.57 -17.85 -8.42
CA PRO A 153 -14.83 -18.49 -8.11
C PRO A 153 -15.96 -17.45 -8.07
N PRO A 154 -17.21 -17.83 -8.37
CA PRO A 154 -18.35 -16.93 -8.31
C PRO A 154 -18.41 -16.21 -6.98
N VAL A 155 -18.41 -14.87 -7.01
CA VAL A 155 -18.46 -14.06 -5.79
C VAL A 155 -19.85 -14.21 -5.17
N GLU A 156 -19.96 -14.99 -4.10
CA GLU A 156 -21.13 -14.93 -3.23
C GLU A 156 -21.20 -13.52 -2.64
N LYS A 157 -22.19 -12.73 -3.09
CA LYS A 157 -22.43 -11.38 -2.59
C LYS A 157 -22.72 -11.46 -1.09
N LYS A 158 -21.71 -11.22 -0.25
CA LYS A 158 -21.92 -11.01 1.19
C LYS A 158 -22.91 -9.84 1.33
N LYS A 159 -24.13 -10.13 1.83
CA LYS A 159 -25.15 -9.11 2.13
C LYS A 159 -24.47 -8.02 2.97
N LYS A 160 -24.59 -6.75 2.55
CA LYS A 160 -24.18 -5.60 3.35
C LYS A 160 -24.85 -5.72 4.72
N VAL A 161 -24.11 -6.08 5.75
CA VAL A 161 -24.61 -6.03 7.12
C VAL A 161 -24.70 -4.54 7.48
N ALA A 162 -25.93 -4.05 7.65
CA ALA A 162 -26.17 -2.68 8.07
C ALA A 162 -25.35 -2.37 9.35
N PRO A 163 -24.82 -1.14 9.50
CA PRO A 163 -24.04 -0.79 10.67
C PRO A 163 -24.88 -1.00 11.93
N VAL A 164 -24.40 -1.86 12.84
CA VAL A 164 -25.02 -2.08 14.15
C VAL A 164 -24.98 -0.75 14.90
N LYS A 165 -26.16 -0.14 15.11
CA LYS A 165 -26.31 1.05 15.95
C LYS A 165 -25.79 0.71 17.36
N LYS A 166 -24.64 1.27 17.75
CA LYS A 166 -24.17 1.21 19.14
C LYS A 166 -25.21 1.92 20.02
N LYS A 167 -25.82 1.20 20.97
CA LYS A 167 -26.64 1.81 22.03
C LYS A 167 -25.74 2.74 22.86
N ALA A 168 -26.16 4.00 23.00
CA ALA A 168 -25.50 4.97 23.86
C ALA A 168 -25.50 4.47 25.32
N LYS A 169 -24.33 4.45 25.96
CA LYS A 169 -24.15 4.11 27.36
C LYS A 169 -24.62 5.31 28.20
N ALA A 170 -25.55 5.10 29.12
CA ALA A 170 -26.08 6.14 30.00
C ALA A 170 -24.97 6.80 30.84
N PRO A 171 -25.06 8.13 31.13
CA PRO A 171 -24.03 8.83 31.88
C PRO A 171 -24.00 8.40 33.35
N ALA A 172 -22.79 8.15 33.86
CA ALA A 172 -22.56 7.78 35.25
C ALA A 172 -22.90 8.92 36.22
N LYS A 173 -23.69 8.62 37.26
CA LYS A 173 -24.00 9.54 38.36
C LYS A 173 -22.72 9.90 39.13
N LYS A 174 -22.33 11.18 39.12
CA LYS A 174 -21.27 11.74 39.98
C LYS A 174 -21.69 11.64 41.45
N LYS A 175 -20.97 10.87 42.27
CA LYS A 175 -21.10 10.89 43.73
C LYS A 175 -20.47 12.18 44.27
N LYS A 176 -21.22 12.92 45.09
CA LYS A 176 -20.82 14.15 45.77
C LYS A 176 -19.83 13.81 46.92
N PRO A 177 -18.71 14.51 47.09
CA PRO A 177 -17.78 14.24 48.20
C PRO A 177 -18.37 14.70 49.55
N PRO A 178 -18.03 14.04 50.67
CA PRO A 178 -18.56 14.37 51.99
C PRO A 178 -17.98 15.68 52.55
N ALA A 179 -18.82 16.41 53.28
CA ALA A 179 -18.52 17.70 53.90
C ALA A 179 -17.51 17.57 55.04
N LYS A 180 -16.48 18.43 55.06
CA LYS A 180 -15.55 18.59 56.18
C LYS A 180 -16.22 19.42 57.29
N ASN A 181 -16.42 18.82 58.46
CA ASN A 181 -16.80 19.53 59.68
C ASN A 181 -15.66 20.45 60.14
N LYS A 182 -15.95 21.75 60.26
CA LYS A 182 -15.11 22.71 60.98
C LYS A 182 -15.58 22.77 62.43
N THR A 183 -14.79 22.21 63.34
CA THR A 183 -14.95 22.37 64.78
C THR A 183 -14.63 23.83 65.14
N LYS A 184 -15.63 24.54 65.70
CA LYS A 184 -15.44 25.83 66.38
C LYS A 184 -14.89 25.54 67.78
N ALA A 185 -13.67 25.99 68.07
CA ALA A 185 -13.22 26.23 69.43
C ALA A 185 -13.59 27.68 69.80
N LYS A 186 -14.24 27.84 70.95
CA LYS A 186 -14.61 29.11 71.58
C LYS A 186 -13.74 29.25 72.84
N ARG A 187 -13.31 30.51 73.07
CA ARG A 187 -12.61 31.06 74.24
C ARG A 187 -11.10 30.86 74.28
#